data_AF-A0A7S3T319-F1
#
_entry.id   AF-A0A7S3T319-F1
#
_cell.length_a   1.000
_cell.length_b   1.000
_cell.length_c   1.000
_cell.angle_alpha   90.00
_cell.angle_beta   90.00
_cell.angle_gamma   90.00
#
_symmetry.space_group_name_H-M   'P 1'
#
loop_
_entity.id
_entity.type
_entity.pdbx_description
1 polymer ?
#
loop_
_entity_poly.entity_id
_entity_poly.type
_entity_poly.pdbx_seq_one_letter_code
_entity_poly.pdbx_strand_id
1 'polypeptide(L)'
;LDDDDDDEEDEEGDEAGAPGEERGEVKFDMDFDEAMKDREKLDAALVADLAKSLGVDPSKIKIKGLTKGSLIVEFEIEGEDVSKKLQGATIVTDNLTSEINNGAPVAV
;
A
#
# COMPACT_ATOMS: atom_id res chain seq x y z
N LEU A 1 24.03 -51.84 -8.61
CA LEU A 1 25.21 -51.48 -9.41
C LEU A 1 24.67 -51.07 -10.76
N ASP A 2 24.17 -49.87 -10.96
CA ASP A 2 24.13 -48.59 -10.22
C ASP A 2 22.86 -47.92 -10.86
N ASP A 3 21.97 -47.20 -10.15
CA ASP A 3 22.17 -45.79 -9.75
C ASP A 3 22.71 -45.00 -10.96
N ASP A 4 22.02 -44.08 -11.62
CA ASP A 4 21.19 -42.93 -11.23
C ASP A 4 20.44 -42.52 -12.53
N ASP A 5 19.19 -42.02 -12.52
CA ASP A 5 18.76 -40.66 -12.13
C ASP A 5 19.33 -39.54 -13.03
N ASP A 6 18.53 -38.47 -13.17
CA ASP A 6 18.73 -37.25 -14.00
C ASP A 6 18.63 -37.46 -15.53
N ASP A 7 17.73 -36.80 -16.26
CA ASP A 7 17.41 -35.37 -16.24
C ASP A 7 15.87 -35.19 -16.39
N GLU A 8 15.17 -35.04 -15.27
CA GLU A 8 13.99 -34.17 -15.26
C GLU A 8 14.56 -32.75 -15.28
N GLU A 9 14.79 -32.21 -16.48
CA GLU A 9 14.90 -30.75 -16.65
C GLU A 9 13.51 -30.16 -16.41
N ASP A 10 13.07 -30.21 -15.16
CA ASP A 10 12.25 -29.15 -14.59
C ASP A 10 13.12 -27.91 -14.69
N GLU A 11 13.09 -27.27 -15.86
CA GLU A 11 13.27 -25.84 -15.94
C GLU A 11 12.24 -25.28 -14.95
N GLU A 12 12.70 -25.07 -13.70
CA GLU A 12 12.13 -24.10 -12.79
C GLU A 12 12.07 -22.84 -13.62
N GLY A 13 10.94 -22.68 -14.31
CA GLY A 13 10.59 -21.46 -14.96
C GLY A 13 10.88 -20.43 -13.90
N ASP A 14 11.77 -19.50 -14.23
CA ASP A 14 11.73 -18.16 -13.72
C ASP A 14 10.25 -17.76 -13.81
N GLU A 15 9.48 -18.09 -12.77
CA GLU A 15 8.33 -17.34 -12.35
C GLU A 15 8.97 -16.01 -11.97
N ALA A 16 9.31 -15.23 -13.01
CA ALA A 16 9.36 -13.79 -12.96
C ALA A 16 8.00 -13.45 -12.41
N GLY A 17 7.93 -13.41 -11.07
CA GLY A 17 6.70 -13.25 -10.33
C GLY A 17 6.02 -12.08 -10.99
N ALA A 18 4.83 -12.33 -11.56
CA ALA A 18 4.05 -11.29 -12.21
C ALA A 18 4.17 -10.04 -11.33
N PRO A 19 4.51 -8.86 -11.90
CA PRO A 19 4.96 -7.71 -11.12
C PRO A 19 4.05 -7.58 -9.89
N GLY A 20 4.59 -7.91 -8.72
CA GLY A 20 3.77 -8.25 -7.57
C GLY A 20 2.86 -7.08 -7.24
N GLU A 21 1.55 -7.25 -7.45
CA GLU A 21 0.55 -6.32 -6.95
C GLU A 21 0.32 -6.66 -5.48
N GLU A 22 0.93 -5.87 -4.62
CA GLU A 22 0.89 -6.09 -3.17
C GLU A 22 -0.21 -5.20 -2.57
N ARG A 23 -1.13 -5.82 -1.84
CA ARG A 23 -2.24 -5.11 -1.20
C ARG A 23 -1.92 -4.78 0.25
N GLY A 24 -2.17 -3.53 0.62
CA GLY A 24 -2.06 -3.03 1.97
C GLY A 24 -3.39 -2.47 2.44
N GLU A 25 -3.67 -2.66 3.72
CA GLU A 25 -4.75 -1.96 4.41
C GLU A 25 -4.14 -1.12 5.52
N VAL A 26 -4.52 0.15 5.58
CA VAL A 26 -4.12 1.06 6.66
C VAL A 26 -5.37 1.73 7.21
N LYS A 27 -5.50 1.73 8.55
CA LYS A 27 -6.60 2.35 9.25
C LYS A 27 -6.15 3.70 9.81
N PHE A 28 -6.89 4.76 9.51
CA PHE A 28 -6.66 6.09 10.03
C PHE A 28 -7.77 6.46 11.01
N ASP A 29 -7.40 6.97 12.18
CA ASP A 29 -8.35 7.50 13.15
C ASP A 29 -8.70 8.95 12.78
N MET A 30 -9.70 9.11 11.92
CA MET A 30 -10.21 10.41 11.48
C MET A 30 -11.69 10.34 11.06
N ASP A 31 -12.33 11.51 11.02
CA ASP A 31 -13.73 11.66 10.62
C ASP A 31 -13.93 11.34 9.13
N PHE A 32 -14.55 10.19 8.85
CA PHE A 32 -14.81 9.72 7.49
C PHE A 32 -15.69 10.70 6.70
N ASP A 33 -16.72 11.26 7.33
CA ASP A 33 -17.63 12.19 6.68
C ASP A 33 -16.93 13.51 6.29
N GLU A 34 -15.96 13.99 7.08
CA GLU A 34 -15.11 15.14 6.72
C GLU A 34 -14.14 14.79 5.60
N ALA A 35 -13.48 13.64 5.69
CA ALA A 35 -12.52 13.17 4.68
C ALA A 35 -13.17 12.98 3.30
N MET A 36 -14.40 12.48 3.27
CA MET A 36 -15.15 12.23 2.04
C MET A 36 -15.77 13.48 1.41
N LYS A 37 -15.69 14.67 2.06
CA LYS A 37 -16.12 15.92 1.44
C LYS A 37 -15.36 16.22 0.15
N ASP A 38 -14.06 15.92 0.15
CA ASP A 38 -13.16 16.16 -0.98
C ASP A 38 -12.37 14.88 -1.30
N ARG A 39 -13.06 13.92 -1.92
CA ARG A 39 -12.50 12.59 -2.22
C ARG A 39 -11.22 12.65 -3.06
N GLU A 40 -11.17 13.53 -4.06
CA GLU A 40 -9.96 13.69 -4.90
C GLU A 40 -8.76 14.16 -4.07
N LYS A 41 -8.98 15.09 -3.15
CA LYS A 41 -7.94 15.61 -2.27
C LYS A 41 -7.49 14.56 -1.25
N LEU A 42 -8.44 13.79 -0.73
CA LEU A 42 -8.17 12.68 0.16
C LEU A 42 -7.31 11.61 -0.52
N ASP A 43 -7.68 11.17 -1.71
CA ASP A 43 -6.92 10.16 -2.46
C ASP A 43 -5.51 10.68 -2.78
N ALA A 44 -5.36 11.96 -3.16
CA ALA A 44 -4.06 12.57 -3.40
C ALA A 44 -3.19 12.63 -2.13
N ALA A 45 -3.77 13.03 -0.99
CA ALA A 45 -3.08 13.08 0.30
C ALA A 45 -2.64 11.68 0.76
N LEU A 46 -3.53 10.69 0.63
CA LEU A 46 -3.25 9.29 0.94
C LEU A 46 -2.11 8.74 0.10
N VAL A 47 -2.18 8.94 -1.21
CA VAL A 47 -1.13 8.49 -2.13
C VAL A 47 0.20 9.15 -1.80
N ALA A 48 0.23 10.45 -1.49
CA ALA A 48 1.46 11.15 -1.12
C ALA A 48 2.05 10.63 0.21
N ASP A 49 1.21 10.47 1.23
CA ASP A 49 1.60 9.97 2.55
C ASP A 49 2.11 8.52 2.47
N LEU A 50 1.41 7.64 1.76
CA LEU A 50 1.82 6.26 1.54
C LEU A 50 3.09 6.16 0.70
N ALA A 51 3.21 6.94 -0.38
CA ALA A 51 4.40 6.97 -1.23
C ALA A 51 5.64 7.37 -0.44
N LYS A 52 5.51 8.40 0.39
CA LYS A 52 6.58 8.88 1.27
C LYS A 52 6.95 7.85 2.33
N SER A 53 5.96 7.22 2.95
CA SER A 53 6.15 6.26 4.04
C SER A 53 6.78 4.94 3.56
N LEU A 54 6.38 4.48 2.38
CA LEU A 54 6.83 3.21 1.80
C LEU A 54 8.05 3.40 0.87
N GLY A 55 8.38 4.65 0.54
CA GLY A 55 9.43 4.97 -0.43
C GLY A 55 9.15 4.34 -1.79
N VAL A 56 7.91 4.47 -2.26
CA VAL A 56 7.45 3.97 -3.57
C VAL A 56 6.91 5.14 -4.39
N ASP A 57 6.87 4.99 -5.72
CA ASP A 57 6.29 6.03 -6.57
C ASP A 57 4.79 6.17 -6.31
N PRO A 58 4.26 7.40 -6.16
CA PRO A 58 2.84 7.63 -5.96
C PRO A 58 1.99 7.10 -7.12
N SER A 59 2.54 7.06 -8.34
CA SER A 59 1.88 6.50 -9.52
C SER A 59 1.66 4.99 -9.46
N LYS A 60 2.37 4.28 -8.56
CA LYS A 60 2.22 2.83 -8.34
C LYS A 60 1.20 2.51 -7.25
N ILE A 61 0.74 3.51 -6.51
CA ILE A 61 -0.25 3.34 -5.44
C ILE A 61 -1.64 3.59 -6.00
N LYS A 62 -2.53 2.62 -5.83
CA LYS A 62 -3.94 2.71 -6.21
C LYS A 62 -4.81 2.52 -4.98
N ILE A 63 -5.59 3.53 -4.62
CA ILE A 63 -6.61 3.40 -3.57
C ILE A 63 -7.75 2.54 -4.12
N LYS A 64 -8.00 1.39 -3.49
CA LYS A 64 -9.02 0.41 -3.88
C LYS A 64 -10.36 0.67 -3.19
N GLY A 65 -10.32 1.05 -1.92
CA GLY A 65 -11.52 1.20 -1.12
C GLY A 65 -11.31 2.09 0.09
N LEU A 66 -12.38 2.78 0.49
CA LEU A 66 -12.46 3.49 1.76
C LEU A 66 -13.68 2.98 2.55
N THR A 67 -13.47 2.59 3.80
CA THR A 67 -14.53 2.06 4.67
C THR A 67 -14.85 3.01 5.82
N LYS A 68 -16.12 3.09 6.23
CA LYS A 68 -16.63 3.96 7.30
C LYS A 68 -16.52 3.31 8.69
N GLY A 69 -16.23 4.11 9.73
CA GLY A 69 -16.15 3.70 11.14
C GLY A 69 -14.87 4.22 11.81
N SER A 70 -13.77 4.03 11.10
CA SER A 70 -12.56 4.86 11.07
C SER A 70 -12.14 4.87 9.60
N LEU A 71 -11.38 5.83 9.11
CA LEU A 71 -11.02 5.85 7.69
C LEU A 71 -10.07 4.68 7.40
N ILE A 72 -10.61 3.56 6.94
CA ILE A 72 -9.82 2.41 6.53
C ILE A 72 -9.58 2.56 5.04
N VAL A 73 -8.30 2.56 4.66
CA VAL A 73 -7.84 2.74 3.29
C VAL A 73 -7.26 1.42 2.83
N GLU A 74 -7.94 0.80 1.87
CA GLU A 74 -7.38 -0.32 1.13
C GLU A 74 -6.66 0.24 -0.10
N PHE A 75 -5.41 -0.14 -0.28
CA PHE A 75 -4.62 0.26 -1.44
C PHE A 75 -3.83 -0.91 -1.99
N GLU A 76 -3.42 -0.77 -3.23
CA GLU A 76 -2.56 -1.70 -3.93
C GLU A 76 -1.34 -0.96 -4.44
N ILE A 77 -0.19 -1.58 -4.34
CA ILE A 77 1.07 -1.03 -4.80
C ILE A 77 1.67 -2.01 -5.78
N GLU A 78 1.96 -1.52 -6.97
CA GLU A 78 2.72 -2.28 -7.96
C GLU A 78 4.22 -2.17 -7.65
N GLY A 79 4.86 -3.28 -7.26
CA GLY A 79 6.31 -3.28 -7.08
C GLY A 79 6.86 -4.45 -6.28
N GLU A 80 8.13 -4.73 -6.52
CA GLU A 80 8.88 -5.72 -5.76
C GLU A 80 9.13 -5.24 -4.32
N ASP A 81 9.19 -6.17 -3.35
CA ASP A 81 9.50 -5.90 -1.94
C ASP A 81 8.52 -5.01 -1.16
N VAL A 82 7.30 -4.77 -1.67
CA VAL A 82 6.29 -3.96 -0.96
C VAL A 82 5.86 -4.60 0.36
N SER A 83 5.64 -5.92 0.42
CA SER A 83 5.35 -6.63 1.68
C SER A 83 6.38 -6.38 2.77
N LYS A 84 7.67 -6.35 2.42
CA LYS A 84 8.75 -6.05 3.39
C LYS A 84 8.72 -4.59 3.84
N LYS A 85 8.40 -3.67 2.93
CA LYS A 85 8.20 -2.25 3.26
C LYS A 85 7.01 -2.07 4.22
N LEU A 86 5.89 -2.77 3.97
CA LEU A 86 4.69 -2.70 4.81
C LEU A 86 4.89 -3.26 6.23
N GLN A 87 5.65 -4.36 6.38
CA GLN A 87 5.84 -5.05 7.68
C GLN A 87 6.57 -4.25 8.77
N GLY A 88 7.01 -3.02 8.49
CA GLY A 88 7.57 -2.10 9.49
C GLY A 88 7.40 -0.63 9.12
N ALA A 89 6.52 -0.32 8.17
CA ALA A 89 6.31 1.05 7.73
C ALA A 89 5.68 1.87 8.85
N THR A 90 6.32 2.98 9.20
CA THR A 90 5.66 4.06 9.93
C THR A 90 4.96 4.93 8.91
N ILE A 91 3.63 4.88 8.88
CA ILE A 91 2.84 5.72 7.98
C ILE A 91 2.86 7.14 8.54
N VAL A 92 3.42 8.06 7.77
CA VAL A 92 3.46 9.50 8.07
C VAL A 92 2.28 10.17 7.40
N THR A 93 1.48 10.89 8.19
CA THR A 93 0.19 11.46 7.77
C THR A 93 0.23 12.99 7.65
N ASP A 94 1.32 13.53 7.08
CA ASP A 94 1.53 14.98 6.99
C ASP A 94 0.44 15.66 6.14
N ASN A 95 0.12 15.05 4.99
CA ASN A 95 -0.88 15.60 4.06
C ASN A 95 -2.28 15.34 4.58
N LEU A 96 -2.57 14.14 5.09
CA LEU A 96 -3.84 13.86 5.76
C LEU A 96 -4.10 14.82 6.92
N THR A 97 -3.11 15.10 7.75
CA THR A 97 -3.22 16.05 8.87
C THR A 97 -3.49 17.45 8.35
N SER A 98 -2.63 17.98 7.48
CA SER A 98 -2.67 19.39 7.08
C SER A 98 -3.81 19.71 6.11
N GLU A 99 -4.13 18.77 5.22
CA GLU A 99 -5.02 19.01 4.08
C GLU A 99 -6.44 18.48 4.26
N ILE A 100 -6.62 17.44 5.08
CA ILE A 100 -7.91 16.76 5.26
C ILE A 100 -8.42 16.94 6.69
N ASN A 101 -7.60 16.66 7.70
CA ASN A 101 -8.01 16.65 9.10
C ASN A 101 -7.90 18.03 9.78
N ASN A 102 -7.91 19.12 9.01
CA ASN A 102 -7.82 20.51 9.51
C ASN A 102 -6.63 20.78 10.45
N GLY A 103 -5.51 20.09 10.25
CA GLY A 103 -4.31 20.18 11.08
C GLY A 103 -4.35 19.33 12.37
N ALA A 104 -5.44 18.58 12.61
CA ALA A 104 -5.50 17.65 13.73
C ALA A 104 -4.69 16.38 13.43
N PRO A 105 -3.87 15.90 14.38
CA PRO A 105 -3.01 14.75 14.17
C PRO A 105 -3.85 13.50 13.83
N VAL A 106 -3.45 12.80 12.78
CA VAL A 106 -4.09 11.54 12.34
C VAL A 106 -3.27 10.36 12.86
N ALA A 107 -3.88 9.52 13.70
CA ALA A 107 -3.28 8.28 14.16
C ALA A 107 -3.48 7.16 13.13
N VAL A 108 -2.52 6.24 13.07
CA VAL A 108 -2.48 5.06 12.19
C VAL A 108 -2.42 3.78 13.04
#